data_AF-G4MQ46-F1
#
_entry.id   AF-G4MQ46-F1
#
_cell.length_a   1.000
_cell.length_b   1.000
_cell.length_c   1.000
_cell.angle_alpha   90.00
_cell.angle_beta   90.00
_cell.angle_gamma   90.00
#
_symmetry.space_group_name_H-M   'P 1'
#
loop_
_entity.id
_entity.type
_entity.pdbx_description
1 polymer ?
#
loop_
_entity_poly.entity_id
_entity_poly.type
_entity_poly.pdbx_seq_one_letter_code
_entity_poly.pdbx_strand_id
1 'polypeptide(L)'
;MDYSFSSTTGTQRSTSSRVLSLASANSQRHHNLKGMEERGTRRGVLVTLEEAQIGVGCVGHVFAFEDGIAPEILSLLKTLGCGLRLASASTAAEMEACCVDVGHLWLTGIHFSDPFTATVGCQVLDIVARD
;
A
#
# COMPACT_ATOMS: atom_id res chain seq x y z
N MET A 1 -10.06 14.96 -37.22
CA MET A 1 -9.02 14.87 -36.17
C MET A 1 -9.30 16.09 -35.33
N ASP A 2 -10.21 15.96 -34.38
CA ASP A 2 -10.84 17.10 -33.72
C ASP A 2 -11.00 16.74 -32.25
N TYR A 3 -10.07 17.22 -31.44
CA TYR A 3 -10.09 17.06 -29.98
C TYR A 3 -10.71 18.32 -29.40
N SER A 4 -11.95 18.24 -28.92
CA SER A 4 -12.62 19.33 -28.22
C SER A 4 -12.39 19.19 -26.71
N PHE A 5 -11.55 20.05 -26.16
CA PHE A 5 -11.31 20.19 -24.72
C PHE A 5 -12.44 21.03 -24.11
N SER A 6 -13.34 20.38 -23.36
CA SER A 6 -14.38 21.05 -22.57
C SER A 6 -13.88 21.23 -21.14
N SER A 7 -13.43 22.44 -20.81
CA SER A 7 -13.03 22.81 -19.45
C SER A 7 -14.28 22.99 -18.57
N THR A 8 -14.65 21.94 -17.85
CA THR A 8 -15.67 22.06 -16.79
C THR A 8 -14.97 22.42 -15.49
N THR A 9 -15.07 23.69 -15.10
CA THR A 9 -14.70 24.18 -13.77
C THR A 9 -15.63 23.58 -12.72
N GLY A 10 -15.34 22.35 -12.31
CA GLY A 10 -15.87 21.76 -11.09
C GLY A 10 -15.04 22.22 -9.92
N THR A 11 -15.65 22.93 -8.98
CA THR A 11 -15.07 23.27 -7.68
C THR A 11 -14.66 21.98 -6.97
N GLN A 12 -13.40 21.56 -7.12
CA GLN A 12 -12.82 20.51 -6.30
C GLN A 12 -12.80 21.03 -4.86
N ARG A 13 -13.78 20.59 -4.06
CA ARG A 13 -13.62 20.60 -2.61
C ARG A 13 -12.38 19.75 -2.34
N SER A 14 -11.27 20.42 -2.01
CA SER A 14 -10.11 19.81 -1.39
C SER A 14 -10.56 19.32 0.00
N THR A 15 -11.21 18.16 0.04
CA THR A 15 -11.26 17.36 1.25
C THR A 15 -9.84 16.91 1.45
N SER A 16 -9.11 17.59 2.33
CA SER A 16 -7.82 17.14 2.82
C SER A 16 -8.01 15.75 3.43
N SER A 17 -7.89 14.71 2.60
CA SER A 17 -7.99 13.32 2.98
C SER A 17 -6.84 13.08 3.95
N ARG A 18 -7.19 13.03 5.23
CA ARG A 18 -6.24 12.72 6.28
C ARG A 18 -5.86 11.25 6.02
N VAL A 19 -4.59 11.00 5.73
CA VAL A 19 -4.01 9.66 5.60
C VAL A 19 -3.16 9.44 6.84
N LEU A 20 -3.37 8.33 7.55
CA LEU A 20 -2.52 7.89 8.64
C LEU A 20 -1.61 6.79 8.12
N SER A 21 -0.35 7.15 7.89
CA SER A 21 0.68 6.17 7.57
C SER A 21 1.26 5.57 8.84
N LEU A 22 1.19 4.25 8.95
CA LEU A 22 1.93 3.45 9.90
C LEU A 22 3.27 3.06 9.27
N ALA A 23 4.25 3.93 9.41
CA ALA A 23 5.64 3.54 9.21
C ALA A 23 6.06 2.73 10.44
N SER A 24 6.30 1.43 10.28
CA SER A 24 6.85 0.64 11.38
C SER A 24 8.35 0.90 11.51
N ALA A 25 8.68 2.03 12.12
CA ALA A 25 10.02 2.42 12.47
C ALA A 25 10.26 2.10 13.96
N ASN A 26 10.95 0.99 14.19
CA ASN A 26 11.82 0.76 15.36
C ASN A 26 11.13 0.33 16.67
N SER A 27 11.66 -0.74 17.26
CA SER A 27 11.15 -1.52 18.41
C SER A 27 10.92 -0.75 19.74
N GLN A 28 11.21 0.54 19.80
CA GLN A 28 11.44 1.21 21.09
C GLN A 28 10.29 2.11 21.57
N ARG A 29 9.35 2.55 20.72
CA ARG A 29 8.18 3.32 21.17
C ARG A 29 6.94 3.02 20.31
N HIS A 30 5.90 2.44 20.94
CA HIS A 30 4.53 2.26 20.43
C HIS A 30 4.24 1.06 19.50
N HIS A 31 4.36 -0.16 20.03
CA HIS A 31 3.80 -1.40 19.43
C HIS A 31 2.26 -1.50 19.49
N ASN A 32 1.52 -0.38 19.52
CA ASN A 32 0.05 -0.42 19.59
C ASN A 32 -0.56 -0.10 18.23
N LEU A 33 -0.30 -1.03 17.31
CA LEU A 33 -0.85 -1.11 15.97
C LEU A 33 -2.41 -0.99 16.02
N LYS A 34 -3.09 -1.81 16.81
CA LYS A 34 -4.55 -1.76 16.98
C LYS A 34 -5.09 -0.40 17.42
N GLY A 35 -4.44 0.22 18.41
CA GLY A 35 -4.83 1.53 18.90
C GLY A 35 -4.62 2.66 17.87
N MET A 36 -3.77 2.45 16.87
CA MET A 36 -3.62 3.38 15.74
C MET A 36 -4.74 3.18 14.72
N GLU A 37 -5.10 1.93 14.42
CA GLU A 37 -6.26 1.60 13.59
C GLU A 37 -7.54 2.20 14.18
N GLU A 38 -7.82 1.96 15.47
CA GLU A 38 -8.99 2.52 16.17
C GLU A 38 -9.05 4.05 16.09
N ARG A 39 -7.89 4.72 16.19
CA ARG A 39 -7.79 6.18 16.04
C ARG A 39 -8.03 6.63 14.60
N GLY A 40 -7.60 5.85 13.61
CA GLY A 40 -7.86 6.07 12.19
C GLY A 40 -9.35 5.97 11.89
N THR A 41 -9.97 4.84 12.28
CA THR A 41 -11.41 4.59 12.12
C THR A 41 -12.24 5.68 12.79
N ARG A 42 -11.92 6.06 14.04
CA ARG A 42 -12.65 7.11 14.78
C ARG A 42 -12.59 8.48 14.09
N ARG A 43 -11.52 8.76 13.34
CA ARG A 43 -11.29 10.05 12.69
C ARG A 43 -11.73 10.06 11.22
N GLY A 44 -12.18 8.93 10.67
CA GLY A 44 -12.51 8.79 9.25
C GLY A 44 -11.30 9.01 8.35
N VAL A 45 -10.15 8.46 8.75
CA VAL A 45 -8.83 8.67 8.13
C VAL A 45 -8.36 7.33 7.57
N LEU A 46 -7.86 7.35 6.34
CA LEU A 46 -7.36 6.16 5.66
C LEU A 46 -6.13 5.60 6.40
N VAL A 47 -6.15 4.31 6.73
CA VAL A 47 -5.07 3.62 7.43
C VAL A 47 -4.19 2.86 6.44
N THR A 48 -2.95 3.34 6.25
CA THR A 48 -1.98 2.69 5.35
C THR A 48 -0.83 2.10 6.15
N LEU A 49 -0.44 0.87 5.85
CA LEU A 49 0.69 0.20 6.47
C LEU A 49 1.85 0.07 5.47
N GLU A 50 3.04 0.53 5.86
CA GLU A 50 4.25 0.40 5.07
C GLU A 50 5.18 -0.65 5.68
N GLU A 51 5.32 -1.79 5.00
CA GLU A 51 6.08 -2.95 5.46
C GLU A 51 7.48 -3.03 4.81
N ALA A 52 8.11 -1.88 4.62
CA ALA A 52 9.43 -1.82 4.00
C ALA A 52 10.54 -2.49 4.84
N GLN A 53 10.46 -2.38 6.17
CA GLN A 53 11.54 -2.78 7.08
C GLN A 53 11.21 -4.02 7.90
N ILE A 54 9.93 -4.36 8.03
CA ILE A 54 9.45 -5.40 8.96
C ILE A 54 8.61 -6.49 8.28
N GLY A 55 8.21 -6.30 7.03
CA GLY A 55 7.50 -7.33 6.27
C GLY A 55 8.43 -8.37 5.68
N VAL A 56 7.84 -9.41 5.12
CA VAL A 56 8.54 -10.51 4.42
C VAL A 56 9.48 -11.24 5.39
N GLY A 57 8.92 -11.78 6.49
CA GLY A 57 9.60 -12.68 7.42
C GLY A 57 10.48 -12.00 8.48
N CYS A 58 10.60 -10.67 8.47
CA CYS A 58 11.52 -9.94 9.35
C CYS A 58 11.08 -9.87 10.83
N VAL A 59 9.80 -10.17 11.12
CA VAL A 59 9.22 -10.13 12.49
C VAL A 59 8.74 -11.50 12.98
N GLY A 60 9.16 -12.59 12.33
CA GLY A 60 8.69 -13.94 12.65
C GLY A 60 7.33 -14.31 12.04
N HIS A 61 6.66 -13.34 11.41
CA HIS A 61 5.49 -13.48 10.57
C HIS A 61 5.81 -13.04 9.13
N VAL A 62 5.05 -13.53 8.14
CA VAL A 62 5.22 -13.13 6.74
C VAL A 62 4.90 -11.65 6.59
N PHE A 63 3.83 -11.19 7.25
CA PHE A 63 3.46 -9.78 7.33
C PHE A 63 3.24 -9.33 8.76
N ALA A 64 3.51 -8.06 9.04
CA ALA A 64 3.35 -7.48 10.36
C ALA A 64 1.90 -7.16 10.72
N PHE A 65 1.01 -7.02 9.74
CA PHE A 65 -0.42 -6.85 10.01
C PHE A 65 -1.06 -8.10 10.66
N GLU A 66 -0.42 -9.27 10.57
CA GLU A 66 -0.85 -10.50 11.25
C GLU A 66 -0.97 -10.34 12.78
N ASP A 67 -0.31 -9.33 13.36
CA ASP A 67 -0.47 -8.90 14.76
C ASP A 67 -1.84 -8.24 15.07
N GLY A 68 -2.79 -8.33 14.14
CA GLY A 68 -4.21 -8.06 14.34
C GLY A 68 -4.66 -6.67 13.88
N ILE A 69 -4.04 -6.12 12.83
CA ILE A 69 -4.57 -5.00 12.04
C ILE A 69 -5.00 -5.54 10.67
N ALA A 70 -6.06 -4.97 10.08
CA ALA A 70 -6.28 -5.03 8.64
C ALA A 70 -6.09 -3.64 8.00
N PRO A 71 -4.96 -3.34 7.33
CA PRO A 71 -4.75 -2.03 6.72
C PRO A 71 -5.59 -1.89 5.45
N GLU A 72 -6.03 -0.67 5.14
CA GLU A 72 -6.77 -0.40 3.90
C GLU A 72 -5.85 -0.39 2.68
N ILE A 73 -4.60 0.06 2.86
CA ILE A 73 -3.54 -0.05 1.86
C ILE A 73 -2.29 -0.64 2.52
N LEU A 74 -1.75 -1.71 1.93
CA LEU A 74 -0.48 -2.33 2.30
C LEU A 74 0.56 -2.01 1.24
N SER A 75 1.69 -1.40 1.66
CA SER A 75 2.84 -1.14 0.80
C SER A 75 4.02 -2.05 1.17
N LEU A 76 4.50 -2.85 0.21
CA LEU A 76 5.64 -3.75 0.34
C LEU A 76 6.79 -3.27 -0.53
N LEU A 77 7.99 -3.14 0.03
CA LEU A 77 9.20 -2.71 -0.68
C LEU A 77 10.43 -3.46 -0.13
N LYS A 78 11.64 -3.00 -0.48
CA LYS A 78 12.94 -3.48 0.03
C LYS A 78 13.12 -5.00 -0.06
N THR A 79 12.79 -5.75 1.00
CA THR A 79 12.98 -7.21 1.11
C THR A 79 12.26 -7.97 0.02
N LEU A 80 11.07 -7.50 -0.39
CA LEU A 80 10.30 -8.10 -1.49
C LEU A 80 11.12 -8.19 -2.79
N GLY A 81 11.97 -7.20 -3.08
CA GLY A 81 12.79 -7.17 -4.28
C GLY A 81 14.09 -7.96 -4.18
N CYS A 82 14.52 -8.37 -2.97
CA CYS A 82 15.80 -9.03 -2.72
C CYS A 82 16.99 -8.36 -3.46
N GLY A 83 17.04 -7.02 -3.46
CA GLY A 83 18.05 -6.21 -4.16
C GLY A 83 17.63 -5.66 -5.53
N LEU A 84 16.49 -6.09 -6.07
CA LEU A 84 15.87 -5.49 -7.26
C LEU A 84 14.92 -4.35 -6.91
N ARG A 85 14.68 -3.47 -7.90
CA ARG A 85 13.67 -2.40 -7.81
C ARG A 85 12.28 -3.00 -7.95
N LEU A 86 11.71 -3.41 -6.83
CA LEU A 86 10.35 -3.93 -6.74
C LEU A 86 9.63 -3.30 -5.55
N ALA A 87 8.42 -2.84 -5.81
CA ALA A 87 7.47 -2.43 -4.79
C ALA A 87 6.09 -2.93 -5.19
N SER A 88 5.25 -3.21 -4.20
CA SER A 88 3.85 -3.56 -4.37
C SER A 88 3.01 -2.67 -3.47
N ALA A 89 1.85 -2.27 -3.97
CA ALA A 89 0.80 -1.65 -3.19
C ALA A 89 -0.47 -2.47 -3.38
N SER A 90 -1.06 -2.93 -2.29
CA SER A 90 -2.28 -3.72 -2.27
C SER A 90 -3.37 -2.97 -1.53
N THR A 91 -4.58 -3.00 -2.04
CA THR A 91 -5.76 -2.32 -1.48
C THR A 91 -6.97 -3.23 -1.64
N ALA A 92 -8.07 -2.92 -0.94
CA ALA A 92 -9.34 -3.60 -1.13
C ALA A 92 -9.90 -3.35 -2.55
N ALA A 93 -10.57 -4.37 -3.12
CA ALA A 93 -11.10 -4.31 -4.48
C ALA A 93 -12.12 -3.17 -4.68
N GLU A 94 -12.90 -2.86 -3.64
CA GLU A 94 -13.87 -1.76 -3.65
C GLU A 94 -13.18 -0.40 -3.80
N MET A 95 -12.01 -0.23 -3.19
CA MET A 95 -11.22 1.00 -3.26
C MET A 95 -10.58 1.16 -4.64
N GLU A 96 -10.07 0.07 -5.21
CA GLU A 96 -9.57 0.05 -6.59
C GLU A 96 -10.67 0.43 -7.58
N ALA A 97 -11.83 -0.23 -7.51
CA ALA A 97 -12.98 0.05 -8.37
C ALA A 97 -13.41 1.52 -8.26
N CYS A 98 -13.49 2.05 -7.03
CA CYS A 98 -13.77 3.46 -6.79
C CYS A 98 -12.74 4.35 -7.49
N CYS A 99 -11.44 4.09 -7.35
CA CYS A 99 -10.36 4.86 -7.99
C CYS A 99 -10.42 4.82 -9.53
N VAL A 100 -10.83 3.69 -10.10
CA VAL A 100 -11.04 3.52 -11.54
C VAL A 100 -12.23 4.36 -12.00
N ASP A 101 -13.37 4.25 -11.32
CA ASP A 101 -14.62 4.95 -11.68
C ASP A 101 -14.46 6.48 -11.65
N VAL A 102 -13.69 7.01 -10.70
CA VAL A 102 -13.42 8.45 -10.60
C VAL A 102 -12.26 8.92 -11.49
N GLY A 103 -11.63 8.01 -12.25
CA GLY A 103 -10.51 8.35 -13.15
C GLY A 103 -9.23 8.77 -12.43
N HIS A 104 -8.99 8.27 -11.21
CA HIS A 104 -7.82 8.61 -10.40
C HIS A 104 -6.78 7.47 -10.30
N LEU A 105 -7.00 6.33 -10.95
CA LEU A 105 -6.01 5.27 -11.07
C LEU A 105 -5.16 5.44 -12.35
N TRP A 106 -3.93 5.96 -12.19
CA TRP A 106 -3.00 6.22 -13.29
C TRP A 106 -1.79 5.28 -13.25
N LEU A 107 -1.92 4.10 -13.83
CA LEU A 107 -0.86 3.08 -13.89
C LEU A 107 -0.14 3.13 -15.24
N THR A 108 0.63 4.19 -15.47
CA THR A 108 1.23 4.49 -16.80
C THR A 108 2.74 4.29 -16.87
N GLY A 109 3.37 3.77 -15.81
CA GLY A 109 4.81 3.53 -15.76
C GLY A 109 5.24 2.34 -16.64
N ILE A 110 6.33 2.50 -17.38
CA ILE A 110 6.84 1.46 -18.30
C ILE A 110 7.26 0.15 -17.62
N HIS A 111 7.60 0.19 -16.34
CA HIS A 111 8.01 -0.98 -15.55
C HIS A 111 6.89 -1.48 -14.63
N PHE A 112 5.66 -1.00 -14.84
CA PHE A 112 4.52 -1.52 -14.11
C PHE A 112 4.29 -2.99 -14.49
N SER A 113 4.12 -3.86 -13.49
CA SER A 113 3.93 -5.30 -13.69
C SER A 113 5.03 -5.99 -14.53
N ASP A 114 6.28 -5.55 -14.41
CA ASP A 114 7.42 -6.20 -15.06
C ASP A 114 7.52 -7.67 -14.63
N PRO A 115 7.40 -8.65 -15.55
CA PRO A 115 7.37 -10.07 -15.21
C PRO A 115 8.69 -10.55 -14.57
N PHE A 116 9.82 -9.90 -14.86
CA PHE A 116 11.11 -10.27 -14.29
C PHE A 116 11.16 -9.96 -12.79
N THR A 117 10.81 -8.73 -12.41
CA THR A 117 10.78 -8.35 -10.98
C THR A 117 9.64 -9.05 -10.25
N ALA A 118 8.49 -9.23 -10.89
CA ALA A 118 7.37 -9.98 -10.32
C ALA A 118 7.75 -11.43 -9.98
N THR A 119 8.46 -12.12 -10.88
CA THR A 119 8.91 -13.50 -10.63
C THR A 119 9.82 -13.58 -9.41
N VAL A 120 10.76 -12.63 -9.26
CA VAL A 120 11.63 -12.58 -8.08
C VAL A 120 10.83 -12.32 -6.81
N GLY A 121 9.87 -11.38 -6.85
CA GLY A 121 8.99 -11.11 -5.72
C GLY A 121 8.18 -12.34 -5.28
N CYS A 122 7.61 -13.08 -6.24
CA CYS A 122 6.91 -14.33 -5.94
C CYS A 122 7.84 -15.37 -5.29
N GLN A 123 9.05 -15.57 -5.84
CA GLN A 123 10.01 -16.51 -5.27
C GLN A 123 10.47 -16.12 -3.86
N VAL A 124 10.63 -14.82 -3.58
CA VAL A 124 10.95 -14.34 -2.23
C VAL A 124 9.82 -14.69 -1.26
N LEU A 125 8.56 -14.47 -1.64
CA LEU A 125 7.40 -14.83 -0.81
C LEU A 125 7.31 -16.35 -0.61
N ASP A 126 7.56 -17.14 -1.65
CA ASP A 126 7.54 -18.61 -1.57
C ASP A 126 8.62 -19.13 -0.59
N ILE A 127 9.82 -18.55 -0.61
CA ILE A 127 10.91 -18.91 0.30
C ILE A 127 10.53 -18.56 1.75
N VAL A 128 10.01 -17.35 1.98
CA VAL A 128 9.63 -16.88 3.32
C VAL A 128 8.41 -17.61 3.87
N ALA A 129 7.49 -18.07 3.01
CA ALA A 129 6.36 -18.88 3.45
C ALA A 129 6.76 -20.33 3.79
N ARG A 130 7.88 -20.81 3.24
CA ARG A 130 8.38 -22.17 3.46
C ARG A 130 9.20 -22.31 4.74
N ASP A 131 10.06 -21.32 5.00
CA ASP A 131 11.04 -21.33 6.09
C ASP A 131 10.55 -20.55 7.31
#